data_AF-A0A372NVC1-F1
#
_entry.id   AF-A0A372NVC1-F1
#
_cell.length_a   1.000
_cell.length_b   1.000
_cell.length_c   1.000
_cell.angle_alpha   90.00
_cell.angle_beta   90.00
_cell.angle_gamma   90.00
#
_symmetry.space_group_name_H-M   'P 1'
#
loop_
_entity.id
_entity.type
_entity.pdbx_description
1 polymer ?
#
loop_
_entity_poly.entity_id
_entity_poly.type
_entity_poly.pdbx_seq_one_letter_code
_entity_poly.pdbx_strand_id
1 'polypeptide(L)'
;MSQHAIENLIEDTVHLIDKAKLTDTIKRQYLAGIYRIQALYDTGYTHFRVIDILLKYKFVYRIPAHNYPNLAKQITQIPGWAKEETTGELAYVQTRDNETYFYIDAGNIAWETLCKNGVLTGNDCAPLAEFNLSELLSNILHEAEKQGEQALLTNWYGLLVNSYLDGSLGEQEKLPQTFEKLIIDKHLLNIRTIAQHNQIKRLRNADEDLILPILSDEIQIAGGLEKEYTARFFLDLKKSIITLKAAYDKAAKAKALSGDVIEQLIDIKLQDALLAAGWTGITTDEQNSWRWFKDAPTGRKFVWLVFEEADKFLMCHLGLQHNQLLQWQQRNSDLELPHIHFYQMAIASLPEKRQENKKFIHPYGGWKFDITKPLKTLEAQINNLIEDIAIAENTYFDFLEKEFPNAFFNRGPENLLYLMENGVDGSGVIPDYLLFDSPYAILLAFVYHYKTNGDDKKADNMIRSISKKLKAKTRKSAYEIKYLEPFLKAYEKDKANTAMPPVYHSLLIKEFMKA
;
A
#
# COMPACT_ATOMS: atom_id res chain seq x y z
N MET A 1 -1.00 9.50 24.60
CA MET A 1 -0.03 10.06 25.59
C MET A 1 0.15 11.48 25.14
N SER A 2 -0.05 12.47 26.01
CA SER A 2 -0.12 13.86 25.57
C SER A 2 1.17 14.31 24.89
N GLN A 3 1.05 14.99 23.76
CA GLN A 3 2.16 15.49 22.94
C GLN A 3 2.73 16.79 23.53
N HIS A 4 3.40 16.69 24.68
CA HIS A 4 3.95 17.82 25.43
C HIS A 4 4.91 18.72 24.63
N ALA A 5 5.61 18.16 23.63
CA ALA A 5 6.45 18.95 22.73
C ALA A 5 5.65 19.96 21.90
N ILE A 6 4.46 19.58 21.42
CA ILE A 6 3.56 20.48 20.69
C ILE A 6 2.99 21.52 21.65
N GLU A 7 2.66 21.17 22.89
CA GLU A 7 2.23 22.14 23.90
C GLU A 7 3.27 23.25 24.12
N ASN A 8 4.54 22.87 24.28
CA ASN A 8 5.64 23.81 24.45
C ASN A 8 5.86 24.66 23.20
N LEU A 9 5.73 24.05 22.00
CA LEU A 9 5.81 24.78 20.74
C LEU A 9 4.75 25.88 20.64
N ILE A 10 3.51 25.59 21.05
CA ILE A 10 2.42 26.57 21.05
C ILE A 10 2.71 27.70 22.06
N GLU A 11 3.11 27.35 23.28
CA GLU A 11 3.47 28.32 24.32
C GLU A 11 4.57 29.28 23.87
N ASP A 12 5.67 28.76 23.33
CA ASP A 12 6.77 29.57 22.81
C ASP A 12 6.32 30.46 21.63
N THR A 13 5.40 29.97 20.81
CA THR A 13 4.83 30.74 19.70
C THR A 13 3.93 31.88 20.18
N VAL A 14 3.18 31.71 21.27
CA VAL A 14 2.40 32.79 21.88
C VAL A 14 3.34 33.93 22.33
N HIS A 15 4.48 33.59 22.92
CA HIS A 15 5.50 34.57 23.30
C HIS A 15 6.16 35.25 22.08
N LEU A 16 6.40 34.51 20.99
CA LEU A 16 6.86 35.10 19.72
C LEU A 16 5.87 36.16 19.22
N ILE A 17 4.57 35.83 19.20
CA ILE A 17 3.50 36.73 18.74
C ILE A 17 3.38 37.97 19.65
N ASP A 18 3.53 37.82 20.97
CA ASP A 18 3.50 38.95 21.91
C ASP A 18 4.61 39.96 21.62
N LYS A 19 5.82 39.48 21.35
CA LYS A 19 6.99 40.30 20.99
C LYS A 19 6.92 40.90 19.58
N ALA A 20 6.11 40.33 18.69
CA ALA A 20 6.02 40.75 17.30
C ALA A 20 5.51 42.18 17.16
N LYS A 21 6.06 42.93 16.19
CA LYS A 21 5.61 44.30 15.85
C LYS A 21 4.38 44.26 14.92
N LEU A 22 3.31 43.65 15.41
CA LEU A 22 2.03 43.46 14.72
C LEU A 22 0.92 44.20 15.46
N THR A 23 -0.18 44.51 14.77
CA THR A 23 -1.37 45.05 15.43
C THR A 23 -2.05 43.98 16.28
N ASP A 24 -2.75 44.39 17.33
CA ASP A 24 -3.46 43.46 18.23
C ASP A 24 -4.45 42.56 17.47
N THR A 25 -5.11 43.10 16.43
CA THR A 25 -6.00 42.33 15.56
C THR A 25 -5.28 41.19 14.84
N ILE A 26 -4.09 41.45 14.28
CA ILE A 26 -3.29 40.41 13.61
C ILE A 26 -2.78 39.39 14.64
N LYS A 27 -2.35 39.85 15.82
CA LYS A 27 -1.94 38.95 16.90
C LYS A 27 -3.07 38.02 17.31
N ARG A 28 -4.30 38.54 17.48
CA ARG A 28 -5.50 37.73 17.75
C ARG A 28 -5.73 36.66 16.69
N GLN A 29 -5.57 37.01 15.41
CA GLN A 29 -5.72 36.05 14.30
C GLN A 29 -4.66 34.95 14.36
N TYR A 30 -3.40 35.28 14.63
CA TYR A 30 -2.34 34.29 14.75
C TYR A 30 -2.54 33.37 15.95
N LEU A 31 -2.94 33.92 17.10
CA LEU A 31 -3.29 33.12 18.29
C LEU A 31 -4.42 32.13 17.97
N ALA A 32 -5.52 32.59 17.38
CA ALA A 32 -6.60 31.69 16.98
C ALA A 32 -6.14 30.60 15.99
N GLY A 33 -5.24 30.96 15.07
CA GLY A 33 -4.66 30.03 14.12
C GLY A 33 -3.83 28.92 14.79
N ILE A 34 -2.91 29.27 15.69
CA ILE A 34 -2.04 28.27 16.34
C ILE A 34 -2.81 27.36 17.29
N TYR A 35 -3.84 27.87 17.97
CA TYR A 35 -4.70 27.03 18.81
C TYR A 35 -5.60 26.10 17.99
N ARG A 36 -5.97 26.49 16.76
CA ARG A 36 -6.61 25.57 15.82
C ARG A 36 -5.67 24.46 15.37
N ILE A 37 -4.38 24.75 15.17
CA ILE A 37 -3.39 23.70 14.89
C ILE A 37 -3.26 22.77 16.10
N GLN A 38 -3.13 23.32 17.32
CA GLN A 38 -3.04 22.53 18.55
C GLN A 38 -4.19 21.52 18.69
N ALA A 39 -5.41 21.93 18.33
CA ALA A 39 -6.61 21.09 18.40
C ALA A 39 -6.57 19.86 17.48
N LEU A 40 -5.62 19.77 16.53
CA LEU A 40 -5.41 18.60 15.68
C LEU A 40 -4.62 17.48 16.36
N TYR A 41 -4.06 17.74 17.55
CA TYR A 41 -3.11 16.87 18.25
C TYR A 41 -3.62 16.50 19.65
N ASP A 42 -3.13 15.38 20.21
CA ASP A 42 -3.44 14.91 21.57
C ASP A 42 -2.72 15.80 22.60
N THR A 43 -3.19 17.03 22.77
CA THR A 43 -2.60 18.05 23.67
C THR A 43 -3.58 18.45 24.77
N GLY A 44 -3.03 18.86 25.92
CA GLY A 44 -3.81 19.43 27.01
C GLY A 44 -4.22 20.89 26.76
N TYR A 45 -4.98 21.44 27.71
CA TYR A 45 -5.39 22.86 27.67
C TYR A 45 -4.25 23.78 28.11
N THR A 46 -3.45 24.24 27.15
CA THR A 46 -2.22 25.05 27.36
C THR A 46 -2.48 26.53 27.67
N HIS A 47 -3.71 27.02 27.45
CA HIS A 47 -4.07 28.43 27.58
C HIS A 47 -3.64 29.07 28.90
N PHE A 48 -3.76 28.35 30.03
CA PHE A 48 -3.41 28.91 31.35
C PHE A 48 -1.92 29.15 31.57
N ARG A 49 -1.04 28.57 30.74
CA ARG A 49 0.40 28.84 30.80
C ARG A 49 0.72 30.26 30.31
N VAL A 50 -0.12 30.81 29.43
CA VAL A 50 0.09 32.11 28.75
C VAL A 50 -1.14 33.02 28.78
N ILE A 51 -2.05 32.79 29.73
CA ILE A 51 -3.40 33.38 29.74
C ILE A 51 -3.41 34.90 29.70
N ASP A 52 -2.43 35.55 30.33
CA ASP A 52 -2.33 37.00 30.35
C ASP A 52 -2.13 37.58 28.95
N ILE A 53 -1.36 36.89 28.09
CA ILE A 53 -1.15 37.28 26.69
C ILE A 53 -2.43 37.08 25.88
N LEU A 54 -3.12 35.95 26.09
CA LEU A 54 -4.33 35.63 25.35
C LEU A 54 -5.48 36.61 25.69
N LEU A 55 -5.57 37.04 26.95
CA LEU A 55 -6.49 38.08 27.41
C LEU A 55 -6.12 39.47 26.87
N LYS A 56 -4.81 39.80 26.87
CA LYS A 56 -4.28 41.07 26.35
C LYS A 56 -4.69 41.30 24.91
N TYR A 57 -4.56 40.27 24.06
CA TYR A 57 -4.90 40.36 22.64
C TYR A 57 -6.32 39.93 22.28
N LYS A 58 -7.19 39.76 23.29
CA LYS A 58 -8.61 39.42 23.10
C LYS A 58 -8.83 38.15 22.26
N PHE A 59 -7.89 37.22 22.33
CA PHE A 59 -8.11 35.87 21.82
C PHE A 59 -8.95 35.10 22.84
N VAL A 60 -8.60 35.15 24.13
CA VAL A 60 -9.45 34.63 25.21
C VAL A 60 -10.20 35.78 25.85
N TYR A 61 -11.46 35.55 26.20
CA TYR A 61 -12.27 36.44 27.01
C TYR A 61 -12.54 35.80 28.37
N ARG A 62 -12.30 36.56 29.44
CA ARG A 62 -12.68 36.18 30.80
C ARG A 62 -14.01 36.86 31.16
N ILE A 63 -15.08 36.08 31.23
CA ILE A 63 -16.44 36.57 31.48
C ILE A 63 -16.95 36.00 32.82
N PRO A 64 -17.40 36.84 33.76
CA PRO A 64 -18.08 36.35 34.96
C PRO A 64 -19.27 35.45 34.62
N ALA A 65 -19.40 34.31 35.27
CA ALA A 65 -20.43 33.32 34.93
C ALA A 65 -21.85 33.88 35.06
N HIS A 66 -22.07 34.82 35.99
CA HIS A 66 -23.37 35.48 36.18
C HIS A 66 -23.77 36.40 35.01
N ASN A 67 -22.81 36.89 34.22
CA ASN A 67 -23.07 37.69 33.02
C ASN A 67 -23.51 36.82 31.83
N TYR A 68 -23.44 35.49 31.97
CA TYR A 68 -23.84 34.56 30.92
C TYR A 68 -24.60 33.34 31.48
N PRO A 69 -25.81 33.57 32.03
CA PRO A 69 -26.53 32.57 32.82
C PRO A 69 -26.96 31.34 32.04
N ASN A 70 -27.07 31.42 30.70
CA ASN A 70 -27.38 30.25 29.88
C ASN A 70 -26.20 29.27 29.80
N LEU A 71 -24.96 29.78 29.71
CA LEU A 71 -23.77 28.93 29.77
C LEU A 71 -23.48 28.48 31.20
N ALA A 72 -23.85 29.27 32.21
CA ALA A 72 -23.79 28.88 33.62
C ALA A 72 -24.58 27.59 33.92
N LYS A 73 -25.66 27.33 33.19
CA LYS A 73 -26.45 26.09 33.32
C LYS A 73 -25.72 24.85 32.78
N GLN A 74 -24.67 25.04 31.97
CA GLN A 74 -23.90 23.95 31.36
C GLN A 74 -22.60 23.63 32.10
N ILE A 75 -22.39 24.24 33.28
CA ILE A 75 -21.27 23.90 34.15
C ILE A 75 -21.57 22.57 34.84
N THR A 76 -20.81 21.54 34.49
CA THR A 76 -20.91 20.21 35.12
C THR A 76 -19.81 19.99 36.17
N GLN A 77 -18.65 20.65 36.02
CA GLN A 77 -17.49 20.52 36.90
C GLN A 77 -16.66 21.82 36.92
N ILE A 78 -16.07 22.15 38.08
CA ILE A 78 -15.14 23.29 38.26
C ILE A 78 -13.89 22.82 39.03
N PRO A 79 -12.66 23.09 38.54
CA PRO A 79 -12.35 23.59 37.20
C PRO A 79 -12.66 22.52 36.15
N GLY A 80 -13.04 22.93 34.94
CA GLY A 80 -13.42 22.00 33.89
C GLY A 80 -14.04 22.70 32.69
N TRP A 81 -14.53 21.92 31.74
CA TRP A 81 -15.20 22.43 30.55
C TRP A 81 -16.70 22.56 30.75
N ALA A 82 -17.27 23.72 30.41
CA ALA A 82 -18.69 23.85 30.13
C ALA A 82 -18.97 23.28 28.73
N LYS A 83 -19.90 22.33 28.64
CA LYS A 83 -20.19 21.58 27.41
C LYS A 83 -21.67 21.59 27.08
N GLU A 84 -21.98 21.69 25.80
CA GLU A 84 -23.31 21.46 25.25
C GLU A 84 -23.35 20.13 24.52
N GLU A 85 -24.45 19.37 24.66
CA GLU A 85 -24.59 18.04 24.05
C GLU A 85 -24.46 18.06 22.52
N THR A 86 -24.86 19.15 21.87
CA THR A 86 -24.89 19.28 20.41
C THR A 86 -23.64 19.91 19.82
N THR A 87 -22.96 20.80 20.56
CA THR A 87 -21.85 21.63 20.03
C THR A 87 -20.51 21.38 20.70
N GLY A 88 -20.46 20.61 21.79
CA GLY A 88 -19.23 20.19 22.46
C GLY A 88 -18.73 21.20 23.51
N GLU A 89 -17.41 21.34 23.63
CA GLU A 89 -16.74 22.21 24.60
C GLU A 89 -16.90 23.70 24.22
N LEU A 90 -17.53 24.48 25.11
CA LEU A 90 -17.89 25.88 24.84
C LEU A 90 -16.99 26.89 25.57
N ALA A 91 -16.61 26.59 26.81
CA ALA A 91 -15.77 27.46 27.63
C ALA A 91 -15.05 26.67 28.71
N TYR A 92 -13.85 27.09 29.07
CA TYR A 92 -13.21 26.59 30.27
C TYR A 92 -13.69 27.38 31.50
N VAL A 93 -13.98 26.68 32.58
CA VAL A 93 -14.55 27.23 33.81
C VAL A 93 -13.51 27.16 34.92
N GLN A 94 -13.25 28.30 35.58
CA GLN A 94 -12.39 28.35 36.76
C GLN A 94 -12.94 29.35 37.77
N THR A 95 -12.81 29.03 39.06
CA THR A 95 -13.08 29.98 40.15
C THR A 95 -11.79 30.67 40.57
N ARG A 96 -11.82 32.00 40.64
CA ARG A 96 -10.77 32.84 41.24
C ARG A 96 -11.43 33.89 42.12
N ASP A 97 -10.86 34.15 43.29
CA ASP A 97 -11.34 35.20 44.21
C ASP A 97 -12.85 35.11 44.54
N ASN A 98 -13.34 33.88 44.79
CA ASN A 98 -14.76 33.54 45.03
C ASN A 98 -15.72 33.88 43.87
N GLU A 99 -15.21 34.17 42.68
CA GLU A 99 -15.99 34.39 41.47
C GLU A 99 -15.68 33.33 40.42
N THR A 100 -16.73 32.79 39.78
CA THR A 100 -16.60 31.82 38.70
C THR A 100 -16.54 32.53 37.37
N TYR A 101 -15.52 32.22 36.57
CA TYR A 101 -15.30 32.81 35.26
C TYR A 101 -15.36 31.75 34.15
N PHE A 102 -15.89 32.18 33.01
CA PHE A 102 -15.74 31.52 31.73
C PHE A 102 -14.55 32.11 30.97
N TYR A 103 -13.72 31.22 30.45
CA TYR A 103 -12.65 31.51 29.52
C TYR A 103 -13.09 31.01 28.14
N ILE A 104 -13.34 31.96 27.25
CA ILE A 104 -13.97 31.73 25.95
C ILE A 104 -13.04 32.21 24.85
N ASP A 105 -12.74 31.33 23.90
CA ASP A 105 -11.85 31.61 22.79
C ASP A 105 -12.60 32.32 21.65
N ALA A 106 -11.98 33.35 21.07
CA ALA A 106 -12.50 34.06 19.92
C ALA A 106 -12.71 33.10 18.75
N GLY A 107 -13.86 33.19 18.09
CA GLY A 107 -14.23 32.33 16.97
C GLY A 107 -14.91 31.01 17.34
N ASN A 108 -15.03 30.68 18.63
CA ASN A 108 -15.85 29.56 19.05
C ASN A 108 -17.35 29.97 19.16
N ILE A 109 -18.23 28.98 19.30
CA ILE A 109 -19.69 29.20 19.33
C ILE A 109 -20.12 30.07 20.51
N ALA A 110 -19.45 29.94 21.67
CA ALA A 110 -19.75 30.76 22.83
C ALA A 110 -19.41 32.24 22.58
N TRP A 111 -18.27 32.53 21.94
CA TRP A 111 -17.88 33.89 21.55
C TRP A 111 -18.87 34.50 20.56
N GLU A 112 -19.28 33.76 19.53
CA GLU A 112 -20.30 34.24 18.58
C GLU A 112 -21.61 34.60 19.28
N THR A 113 -22.00 33.80 20.28
CA THR A 113 -23.23 34.03 21.02
C THR A 113 -23.11 35.23 21.96
N LEU A 114 -21.95 35.46 22.57
CA LEU A 114 -21.67 36.68 23.33
C LEU A 114 -21.78 37.94 22.44
N CYS A 115 -21.31 37.87 21.21
CA CYS A 115 -21.45 38.94 20.23
C CYS A 115 -22.91 39.17 19.81
N LYS A 116 -23.65 38.10 19.49
CA LYS A 116 -25.09 38.18 19.13
C LYS A 116 -25.93 38.80 20.25
N ASN A 117 -25.60 38.50 21.50
CA ASN A 117 -26.31 39.00 22.67
C ASN A 117 -25.84 40.39 23.13
N GLY A 118 -24.87 41.00 22.45
CA GLY A 118 -24.34 42.33 22.78
C GLY A 118 -23.49 42.38 24.05
N VAL A 119 -23.04 41.23 24.57
CA VAL A 119 -22.10 41.17 25.71
C VAL A 119 -20.70 41.59 25.25
N LEU A 120 -20.31 41.15 24.06
CA LEU A 120 -19.15 41.68 23.32
C LEU A 120 -19.67 42.61 22.22
N THR A 121 -18.94 43.68 21.92
CA THR A 121 -19.35 44.69 20.92
C THR A 121 -18.15 45.25 20.15
N GLY A 122 -18.42 45.87 18.99
CA GLY A 122 -17.39 46.54 18.20
C GLY A 122 -16.28 45.59 17.72
N ASN A 123 -15.02 45.97 17.95
CA ASN A 123 -13.84 45.21 17.51
C ASN A 123 -13.71 43.83 18.18
N ASP A 124 -14.35 43.62 19.34
CA ASP A 124 -14.38 42.33 20.01
C ASP A 124 -15.20 41.29 19.22
N CYS A 125 -16.10 41.75 18.35
CA CYS A 125 -16.92 40.94 17.46
C CYS A 125 -16.49 40.96 16.01
N ALA A 126 -15.34 41.59 15.70
CA ALA A 126 -14.78 41.52 14.35
C ALA A 126 -14.41 40.06 14.03
N PRO A 127 -14.86 39.52 12.89
CA PRO A 127 -14.67 38.11 12.54
C PRO A 127 -13.19 37.76 12.43
N LEU A 128 -12.85 36.52 12.77
CA LEU A 128 -11.54 35.97 12.47
C LEU A 128 -11.43 35.77 10.94
N ALA A 129 -10.23 36.02 10.41
CA ALA A 129 -9.96 35.74 9.01
C ALA A 129 -10.14 34.24 8.72
N GLU A 130 -10.45 33.92 7.47
CA GLU A 130 -10.53 32.54 7.03
C GLU A 130 -9.19 31.82 7.27
N PHE A 131 -9.25 30.64 7.89
CA PHE A 131 -8.05 29.89 8.23
C PHE A 131 -7.37 29.36 6.97
N ASN A 132 -6.13 29.79 6.76
CA ASN A 132 -5.21 29.27 5.75
C ASN A 132 -3.92 28.85 6.45
N LEU A 133 -3.68 27.53 6.51
CA LEU A 133 -2.58 26.97 7.27
C LEU A 133 -1.22 27.33 6.66
N SER A 134 -1.08 27.27 5.33
CA SER A 134 0.16 27.67 4.64
C SER A 134 0.53 29.12 4.96
N GLU A 135 -0.46 30.03 4.90
CA GLU A 135 -0.25 31.45 5.22
C GLU A 135 0.17 31.67 6.67
N LEU A 136 -0.54 31.06 7.61
CA LEU A 136 -0.23 31.16 9.03
C LEU A 136 1.19 30.67 9.33
N LEU A 137 1.56 29.48 8.86
CA LEU A 137 2.88 28.91 9.08
C LEU A 137 3.98 29.74 8.41
N SER A 138 3.73 30.24 7.20
CA SER A 138 4.65 31.16 6.52
C SER A 138 4.91 32.41 7.36
N ASN A 139 3.86 32.98 7.95
CA ASN A 139 3.99 34.18 8.78
C ASN A 139 4.69 33.90 10.12
N ILE A 140 4.40 32.77 10.76
CA ILE A 140 5.06 32.36 12.01
C ILE A 140 6.55 32.11 11.78
N LEU A 141 6.91 31.36 10.73
CA LEU A 141 8.33 31.10 10.41
C LEU A 141 9.06 32.39 10.06
N HIS A 142 8.42 33.32 9.34
CA HIS A 142 9.01 34.62 9.03
C HIS A 142 9.24 35.47 10.29
N GLU A 143 8.29 35.49 11.23
CA GLU A 143 8.45 36.23 12.48
C GLU A 143 9.50 35.57 13.40
N ALA A 144 9.57 34.25 13.43
CA ALA A 144 10.61 33.50 14.14
C ALA A 144 12.01 33.81 13.56
N GLU A 145 12.15 33.80 12.23
CA GLU A 145 13.39 34.18 11.54
C GLU A 145 13.81 35.61 11.91
N LYS A 146 12.88 36.56 11.82
CA LYS A 146 13.12 37.98 12.12
C LYS A 146 13.53 38.24 13.57
N GLN A 147 12.98 37.47 14.51
CA GLN A 147 13.32 37.56 15.94
C GLN A 147 14.54 36.70 16.32
N GLY A 148 15.08 35.90 15.39
CA GLY A 148 16.24 35.03 15.63
C GLY A 148 15.91 33.76 16.41
N GLU A 149 14.65 33.37 16.50
CA GLU A 149 14.14 32.21 17.25
C GLU A 149 14.32 30.90 16.44
N GLN A 150 15.57 30.48 16.26
CA GLN A 150 15.95 29.36 15.38
C GLN A 150 15.38 28.00 15.81
N ALA A 151 15.27 27.75 17.12
CA ALA A 151 14.68 26.51 17.63
C ALA A 151 13.19 26.43 17.28
N LEU A 152 12.46 27.54 17.46
CA LEU A 152 11.04 27.64 17.15
C LEU A 152 10.78 27.44 15.65
N LEU A 153 11.61 28.09 14.82
CA LEU A 153 11.59 27.93 13.37
C LEU A 153 11.80 26.47 12.94
N THR A 154 12.78 25.79 13.54
CA THR A 154 13.07 24.39 13.24
C THR A 154 11.94 23.45 13.67
N ASN A 155 11.36 23.67 14.86
CA ASN A 155 10.28 22.85 15.39
C ASN A 155 8.98 23.00 14.58
N TRP A 156 8.59 24.22 14.20
CA TRP A 156 7.43 24.43 13.33
C TRP A 156 7.63 23.82 11.95
N TYR A 157 8.83 23.93 11.39
CA TYR A 157 9.13 23.31 10.13
C TYR A 157 9.07 21.78 10.23
N GLY A 158 9.62 21.20 11.29
CA GLY A 158 9.51 19.77 11.57
C GLY A 158 8.07 19.28 11.71
N LEU A 159 7.25 19.99 12.52
CA LEU A 159 5.83 19.66 12.70
C LEU A 159 5.07 19.69 11.37
N LEU A 160 5.26 20.73 10.55
CA LEU A 160 4.64 20.81 9.23
C LEU A 160 5.00 19.61 8.36
N VAL A 161 6.29 19.27 8.29
CA VAL A 161 6.76 18.19 7.40
C VAL A 161 6.26 16.83 7.86
N ASN A 162 6.38 16.51 9.16
CA ASN A 162 5.88 15.25 9.71
C ASN A 162 4.39 15.09 9.45
N SER A 163 3.62 16.11 9.86
CA SER A 163 2.16 16.06 9.82
C SER A 163 1.61 16.09 8.38
N TYR A 164 2.35 16.66 7.43
CA TYR A 164 2.00 16.54 6.01
C TYR A 164 2.28 15.12 5.50
N LEU A 165 3.46 14.56 5.80
CA LEU A 165 3.88 13.26 5.24
C LEU A 165 3.12 12.07 5.85
N ASP A 166 2.73 12.14 7.12
CA ASP A 166 1.91 11.13 7.78
C ASP A 166 0.40 11.28 7.47
N GLY A 167 -0.01 12.38 6.85
CA GLY A 167 -1.38 12.67 6.43
C GLY A 167 -2.26 13.31 7.51
N SER A 168 -1.70 13.73 8.65
CA SER A 168 -2.43 14.46 9.71
C SER A 168 -2.86 15.86 9.25
N LEU A 169 -2.13 16.47 8.33
CA LEU A 169 -2.49 17.71 7.65
C LEU A 169 -2.73 17.45 6.17
N GLY A 170 -3.84 17.95 5.64
CA GLY A 170 -4.14 17.74 4.24
C GLY A 170 -5.18 18.69 3.67
N GLU A 171 -6.14 18.12 2.93
CA GLU A 171 -7.17 18.89 2.23
C GLU A 171 -8.10 19.64 3.19
N GLN A 172 -8.36 19.11 4.39
CA GLN A 172 -9.19 19.75 5.41
C GLN A 172 -8.59 21.08 5.90
N GLU A 173 -7.26 21.16 5.94
CA GLU A 173 -6.49 22.36 6.28
C GLU A 173 -6.14 23.20 5.04
N LYS A 174 -6.69 22.83 3.88
CA LYS A 174 -6.48 23.46 2.57
C LYS A 174 -5.03 23.41 2.10
N LEU A 175 -4.26 22.41 2.54
CA LEU A 175 -2.93 22.19 1.99
C LEU A 175 -3.01 21.52 0.62
N PRO A 176 -2.23 21.99 -0.38
CA PRO A 176 -2.05 21.30 -1.64
C PRO A 176 -1.69 19.82 -1.44
N GLN A 177 -2.22 18.92 -2.26
CA GLN A 177 -1.99 17.46 -2.15
C GLN A 177 -1.12 16.87 -3.27
N THR A 178 -0.75 17.68 -4.26
CA THR A 178 0.09 17.25 -5.38
C THR A 178 1.34 18.09 -5.45
N PHE A 179 2.43 17.50 -5.94
CA PHE A 179 3.71 18.21 -6.06
C PHE A 179 3.57 19.48 -6.91
N GLU A 180 2.79 19.42 -7.99
CA GLU A 180 2.53 20.59 -8.85
C GLU A 180 1.82 21.73 -8.12
N LYS A 181 0.88 21.42 -7.23
CA LYS A 181 0.18 22.45 -6.44
C LYS A 181 1.06 23.00 -5.31
N LEU A 182 1.95 22.16 -4.72
CA LEU A 182 2.93 22.62 -3.72
C LEU A 182 3.87 23.69 -4.29
N ILE A 183 4.35 23.50 -5.52
CA ILE A 183 5.32 24.41 -6.14
C ILE A 183 4.73 25.71 -6.69
N ILE A 184 3.41 25.89 -6.63
CA ILE A 184 2.73 27.16 -6.98
C ILE A 184 2.11 27.86 -5.77
N ASP A 185 2.04 27.19 -4.61
CA ASP A 185 1.58 27.81 -3.37
C ASP A 185 2.64 28.80 -2.87
N LYS A 186 2.31 30.09 -2.94
CA LYS A 186 3.23 31.18 -2.58
C LYS A 186 3.75 31.08 -1.13
N HIS A 187 2.94 30.55 -0.22
CA HIS A 187 3.27 30.47 1.20
C HIS A 187 4.16 29.27 1.48
N LEU A 188 3.89 28.10 0.89
CA LEU A 188 4.76 26.93 0.99
C LEU A 188 6.13 27.16 0.32
N LEU A 189 6.15 27.87 -0.81
CA LEU A 189 7.41 28.33 -1.41
C LEU A 189 8.19 29.26 -0.48
N ASN A 190 7.51 30.18 0.21
CA ASN A 190 8.15 31.05 1.20
C ASN A 190 8.67 30.26 2.40
N ILE A 191 7.88 29.33 2.94
CA ILE A 191 8.27 28.41 4.02
C ILE A 191 9.54 27.64 3.62
N ARG A 192 9.57 27.05 2.42
CA ARG A 192 10.76 26.36 1.91
C ARG A 192 11.96 27.31 1.77
N THR A 193 11.73 28.54 1.31
CA THR A 193 12.79 29.54 1.15
C THR A 193 13.42 29.90 2.50
N ILE A 194 12.59 30.14 3.53
CA ILE A 194 13.04 30.36 4.91
C ILE A 194 13.85 29.14 5.39
N ALA A 195 13.36 27.92 5.14
CA ALA A 195 14.05 26.70 5.53
C ALA A 195 15.42 26.54 4.85
N GLN A 196 15.52 26.86 3.57
CA GLN A 196 16.78 26.86 2.82
C GLN A 196 17.75 27.91 3.35
N HIS A 197 17.27 29.14 3.56
CA HIS A 197 18.07 30.26 4.05
C HIS A 197 18.67 29.97 5.44
N ASN A 198 17.86 29.41 6.35
CA ASN A 198 18.29 29.05 7.71
C ASN A 198 18.99 27.69 7.78
N GLN A 199 19.16 27.00 6.66
CA GLN A 199 19.79 25.68 6.57
C GLN A 199 19.21 24.69 7.59
N ILE A 200 17.89 24.62 7.70
CA ILE A 200 17.22 23.76 8.68
C ILE A 200 17.71 22.32 8.51
N LYS A 201 18.05 21.68 9.63
CA LYS A 201 18.53 20.31 9.70
C LYS A 201 17.77 19.56 10.78
N ARG A 202 17.74 18.24 10.66
CA ARG A 202 17.26 17.35 11.70
C ARG A 202 18.00 17.61 13.02
N LEU A 203 17.26 17.96 14.07
CA LEU A 203 17.80 18.12 15.43
C LEU A 203 18.05 16.75 16.06
N ARG A 204 19.10 16.63 16.87
CA ARG A 204 19.32 15.43 17.69
C ARG A 204 18.44 15.53 18.93
N ASN A 205 17.80 14.43 19.32
CA ASN A 205 16.95 14.33 20.53
C ASN A 205 15.72 15.25 20.53
N ALA A 206 15.23 15.68 19.36
CA ALA A 206 13.92 16.31 19.27
C ALA A 206 12.82 15.22 19.31
N ASP A 207 11.64 15.60 19.80
CA ASP A 207 10.44 14.75 19.81
C ASP A 207 10.07 14.30 18.38
N GLU A 208 9.46 13.12 18.28
CA GLU A 208 9.13 12.48 16.99
C GLU A 208 8.24 13.38 16.10
N ASP A 209 7.30 14.10 16.71
CA ASP A 209 6.41 15.02 15.99
C ASP A 209 7.15 16.25 15.42
N LEU A 210 8.27 16.65 16.02
CA LEU A 210 9.00 17.89 15.68
C LEU A 210 10.30 17.63 14.91
N ILE A 211 10.76 16.39 14.86
CA ILE A 211 12.05 16.04 14.30
C ILE A 211 11.93 15.80 12.78
N LEU A 212 12.71 16.54 11.97
CA LEU A 212 12.63 16.43 10.51
C LEU A 212 12.95 15.03 9.98
N PRO A 213 12.06 14.38 9.20
CA PRO A 213 12.28 13.06 8.62
C PRO A 213 13.55 12.93 7.77
N ILE A 214 13.98 11.68 7.58
CA ILE A 214 15.12 11.36 6.73
C ILE A 214 14.61 11.12 5.31
N LEU A 215 15.06 11.96 4.36
CA LEU A 215 14.60 11.91 2.96
C LEU A 215 14.75 10.53 2.30
N SER A 216 15.83 9.79 2.58
CA SER A 216 16.02 8.45 1.99
C SER A 216 14.93 7.48 2.41
N ASP A 217 14.53 7.56 3.67
CA ASP A 217 13.58 6.64 4.29
C ASP A 217 12.18 6.94 3.74
N GLU A 218 11.83 8.23 3.67
CA GLU A 218 10.58 8.71 3.06
C GLU A 218 10.48 8.36 1.57
N ILE A 219 11.56 8.46 0.80
CA ILE A 219 11.57 8.04 -0.61
C ILE A 219 11.39 6.52 -0.72
N GLN A 220 12.03 5.74 0.15
CA GLN A 220 11.97 4.28 0.09
C GLN A 220 10.55 3.75 0.33
N ILE A 221 9.79 4.40 1.22
CA ILE A 221 8.40 4.05 1.51
C ILE A 221 7.39 4.83 0.65
N ALA A 222 7.86 5.78 -0.18
CA ALA A 222 7.00 6.55 -1.05
C ALA A 222 6.35 5.62 -2.09
N GLY A 223 5.04 5.39 -1.95
CA GLY A 223 4.25 4.56 -2.85
C GLY A 223 3.96 5.17 -4.23
N GLY A 224 4.86 6.02 -4.76
CA GLY A 224 4.74 6.60 -6.09
C GLY A 224 5.32 7.99 -6.26
N LEU A 225 5.28 8.48 -7.50
CA LEU A 225 5.91 9.72 -7.94
C LEU A 225 5.45 10.96 -7.17
N GLU A 226 4.15 11.10 -6.91
CA GLU A 226 3.62 12.25 -6.14
C GLU A 226 4.20 12.31 -4.73
N LYS A 227 4.17 11.19 -4.01
CA LYS A 227 4.67 11.11 -2.63
C LYS A 227 6.17 11.35 -2.58
N GLU A 228 6.92 10.76 -3.51
CA GLU A 228 8.37 10.96 -3.60
C GLU A 228 8.71 12.44 -3.79
N TYR A 229 8.07 13.12 -4.75
CA TYR A 229 8.39 14.50 -5.05
C TYR A 229 7.84 15.49 -4.02
N THR A 230 6.80 15.12 -3.30
CA THR A 230 6.33 15.84 -2.11
C THR A 230 7.34 15.75 -0.96
N ALA A 231 7.87 14.56 -0.67
CA ALA A 231 8.95 14.40 0.30
C ALA A 231 10.19 15.21 -0.10
N ARG A 232 10.57 15.21 -1.38
CA ARG A 232 11.66 16.05 -1.90
C ARG A 232 11.37 17.55 -1.79
N PHE A 233 10.11 17.98 -1.98
CA PHE A 233 9.70 19.38 -1.82
C PHE A 233 9.91 19.89 -0.40
N PHE A 234 9.78 19.06 0.62
CA PHE A 234 10.09 19.47 1.99
C PHE A 234 11.55 19.21 2.34
N LEU A 235 12.07 18.02 2.09
CA LEU A 235 13.33 17.58 2.70
C LEU A 235 14.58 17.81 1.81
N ASP A 236 14.45 17.91 0.48
CA ASP A 236 15.60 18.12 -0.42
C ASP A 236 15.91 19.61 -0.59
N LEU A 237 16.19 20.31 0.52
CA LEU A 237 16.44 21.76 0.56
C LEU A 237 17.64 22.22 -0.28
N LYS A 238 18.53 21.30 -0.70
CA LYS A 238 19.68 21.62 -1.55
C LYS A 238 19.30 21.83 -3.02
N LYS A 239 18.18 21.28 -3.49
CA LYS A 239 17.73 21.44 -4.89
C LYS A 239 16.79 22.62 -5.04
N SER A 240 16.90 23.32 -6.17
CA SER A 240 15.92 24.35 -6.52
C SER A 240 14.58 23.72 -6.92
N ILE A 241 13.48 24.47 -6.77
CA ILE A 241 12.15 24.03 -7.23
C ILE A 241 12.15 23.75 -8.73
N ILE A 242 12.85 24.57 -9.54
CA ILE A 242 12.99 24.37 -10.99
C ILE A 242 13.64 23.00 -11.28
N THR A 243 14.68 22.65 -10.53
CA THR A 243 15.35 21.35 -10.66
C THR A 243 14.44 20.19 -10.27
N LEU A 244 13.68 20.34 -9.17
CA LEU A 244 12.73 19.31 -8.75
C LEU A 244 11.60 19.13 -9.79
N LYS A 245 11.03 20.22 -10.32
CA LYS A 245 9.99 20.18 -11.35
C LYS A 245 10.47 19.52 -12.64
N ALA A 246 11.64 19.91 -13.15
CA ALA A 246 12.21 19.26 -14.33
C ALA A 246 12.43 17.76 -14.15
N ALA A 247 12.86 17.33 -12.95
CA ALA A 247 13.03 15.92 -12.65
C ALA A 247 11.68 15.18 -12.54
N TYR A 248 10.68 15.79 -11.90
CA TYR A 248 9.30 15.28 -11.81
C TYR A 248 8.69 15.11 -13.21
N ASP A 249 8.77 16.13 -14.06
CA ASP A 249 8.22 16.10 -15.42
C ASP A 249 8.87 15.00 -16.27
N LYS A 250 10.19 14.84 -16.14
CA LYS A 250 10.91 13.77 -16.81
C LYS A 250 10.43 12.39 -16.34
N ALA A 251 10.23 12.20 -15.04
CA ALA A 251 9.77 10.93 -14.47
C ALA A 251 8.30 10.65 -14.83
N ALA A 252 7.42 11.66 -14.74
CA ALA A 252 6.02 11.56 -15.15
C ALA A 252 5.89 11.21 -16.63
N LYS A 253 6.67 11.87 -17.49
CA LYS A 253 6.71 11.57 -18.94
C LYS A 253 7.22 10.15 -19.21
N ALA A 254 8.25 9.71 -18.51
CA ALA A 254 8.75 8.33 -18.65
C ALA A 254 7.70 7.30 -18.23
N LYS A 255 6.94 7.57 -17.16
CA LYS A 255 5.83 6.71 -16.71
C LYS A 255 4.68 6.67 -17.72
N ALA A 256 4.29 7.82 -18.28
CA ALA A 256 3.27 7.87 -19.32
C ALA A 256 3.69 7.09 -20.58
N LEU A 257 4.90 7.33 -21.08
CA LEU A 257 5.45 6.59 -22.24
C LEU A 257 5.52 5.08 -21.98
N SER A 258 5.81 4.67 -20.76
CA SER A 258 5.83 3.26 -20.37
C SER A 258 4.44 2.62 -20.48
N GLY A 259 3.39 3.35 -20.07
CA GLY A 259 2.00 2.94 -20.23
C GLY A 259 1.61 2.76 -21.70
N ASP A 260 1.90 3.76 -22.54
CA ASP A 260 1.60 3.71 -23.98
C ASP A 260 2.29 2.50 -24.68
N VAL A 261 3.53 2.22 -24.30
CA VAL A 261 4.31 1.10 -24.86
C VAL A 261 3.72 -0.25 -24.46
N ILE A 262 3.33 -0.41 -23.19
CA ILE A 262 2.72 -1.65 -22.69
C ILE A 262 1.37 -1.88 -23.39
N GLU A 263 0.53 -0.85 -23.48
CA GLU A 263 -0.77 -0.92 -24.15
C GLU A 263 -0.58 -1.34 -25.63
N GLN A 264 0.31 -0.66 -26.35
CA GLN A 264 0.53 -0.94 -27.76
C GLN A 264 1.06 -2.37 -28.01
N LEU A 265 1.99 -2.84 -27.19
CA LEU A 265 2.74 -4.05 -27.47
C LEU A 265 2.12 -5.32 -26.85
N ILE A 266 1.53 -5.20 -25.67
CA ILE A 266 0.98 -6.34 -24.94
C ILE A 266 -0.54 -6.37 -25.11
N ASP A 267 -1.23 -5.31 -24.69
CA ASP A 267 -2.71 -5.26 -24.69
C ASP A 267 -3.31 -5.28 -26.08
N ILE A 268 -2.59 -4.78 -27.09
CA ILE A 268 -3.01 -4.81 -28.50
C ILE A 268 -2.25 -5.91 -29.25
N LYS A 269 -0.94 -5.75 -29.46
CA LYS A 269 -0.21 -6.60 -30.41
C LYS A 269 -0.10 -8.07 -29.99
N LEU A 270 0.29 -8.36 -28.74
CA LEU A 270 0.37 -9.74 -28.26
C LEU A 270 -1.03 -10.35 -28.12
N GLN A 271 -1.99 -9.59 -27.57
CA GLN A 271 -3.40 -9.98 -27.50
C GLN A 271 -3.94 -10.40 -28.86
N ASP A 272 -3.81 -9.57 -29.90
CA ASP A 272 -4.30 -9.86 -31.26
C ASP A 272 -3.67 -11.14 -31.83
N ALA A 273 -2.37 -11.35 -31.61
CA ALA A 273 -1.68 -12.54 -32.06
C ALA A 273 -2.21 -13.81 -31.36
N LEU A 274 -2.46 -13.75 -30.04
CA LEU A 274 -3.01 -14.87 -29.29
C LEU A 274 -4.48 -15.13 -29.65
N LEU A 275 -5.29 -14.09 -29.82
CA LEU A 275 -6.66 -14.20 -30.34
C LEU A 275 -6.69 -14.90 -31.71
N ALA A 276 -5.80 -14.51 -32.63
CA ALA A 276 -5.66 -15.14 -33.93
C ALA A 276 -5.24 -16.62 -33.84
N ALA A 277 -4.53 -17.01 -32.79
CA ALA A 277 -4.15 -18.40 -32.49
C ALA A 277 -5.22 -19.19 -31.70
N GLY A 278 -6.40 -18.60 -31.49
CA GLY A 278 -7.56 -19.23 -30.85
C GLY A 278 -7.54 -19.18 -29.32
N TRP A 279 -6.71 -18.33 -28.73
CA TRP A 279 -6.74 -18.03 -27.30
C TRP A 279 -7.83 -17.00 -26.99
N THR A 280 -8.34 -17.01 -25.76
CA THR A 280 -9.30 -16.02 -25.25
C THR A 280 -8.66 -15.27 -24.08
N GLY A 281 -8.65 -13.93 -24.14
CA GLY A 281 -8.12 -13.09 -23.08
C GLY A 281 -8.97 -13.12 -21.81
N ILE A 282 -8.33 -13.03 -20.65
CA ILE A 282 -8.96 -12.95 -19.33
C ILE A 282 -8.66 -11.56 -18.77
N THR A 283 -9.71 -10.80 -18.43
CA THR A 283 -9.55 -9.52 -17.74
C THR A 283 -9.14 -9.77 -16.29
N THR A 284 -8.07 -9.10 -15.84
CA THR A 284 -7.59 -9.18 -14.46
C THR A 284 -7.30 -7.78 -13.90
N ASP A 285 -7.53 -7.57 -12.61
CA ASP A 285 -7.16 -6.32 -11.92
C ASP A 285 -5.67 -6.27 -11.54
N GLU A 286 -4.92 -7.36 -11.75
CA GLU A 286 -3.48 -7.43 -11.46
C GLU A 286 -2.69 -6.64 -12.51
N GLN A 287 -2.13 -5.50 -12.09
CA GLN A 287 -1.21 -4.72 -12.93
C GLN A 287 -0.03 -5.57 -13.39
N ASN A 288 0.46 -5.30 -14.61
CA ASN A 288 1.62 -5.99 -15.19
C ASN A 288 1.45 -7.52 -15.32
N SER A 289 0.21 -8.01 -15.34
CA SER A 289 -0.12 -9.42 -15.54
C SER A 289 -1.18 -9.57 -16.63
N TRP A 290 -0.98 -10.53 -17.51
CA TRP A 290 -1.91 -10.84 -18.60
C TRP A 290 -2.14 -12.33 -18.69
N ARG A 291 -3.37 -12.73 -19.00
CA ARG A 291 -3.77 -14.14 -18.96
C ARG A 291 -4.69 -14.47 -20.13
N TRP A 292 -4.52 -15.68 -20.65
CA TRP A 292 -5.32 -16.25 -21.71
C TRP A 292 -5.65 -17.70 -21.41
N PHE A 293 -6.78 -18.16 -21.95
CA PHE A 293 -7.14 -19.58 -21.93
C PHE A 293 -7.58 -20.08 -23.31
N LYS A 294 -7.52 -21.39 -23.47
CA LYS A 294 -7.98 -22.11 -24.67
C LYS A 294 -8.49 -23.47 -24.26
N ASP A 295 -9.73 -23.80 -24.63
CA ASP A 295 -10.31 -25.11 -24.34
C ASP A 295 -9.82 -26.16 -25.33
N ALA A 296 -9.49 -27.34 -24.84
CA ALA A 296 -9.01 -28.49 -25.61
C ALA A 296 -9.64 -29.80 -25.08
N PRO A 297 -9.62 -30.89 -25.86
CA PRO A 297 -10.19 -32.18 -25.43
C PRO A 297 -9.61 -32.73 -24.12
N THR A 298 -8.34 -32.44 -23.84
CA THR A 298 -7.61 -32.89 -22.64
C THR A 298 -7.81 -31.97 -21.43
N GLY A 299 -8.33 -30.77 -21.63
CA GLY A 299 -8.55 -29.79 -20.57
C GLY A 299 -8.52 -28.35 -21.05
N ARG A 300 -8.56 -27.41 -20.10
CA ARG A 300 -8.37 -25.99 -20.38
C ARG A 300 -6.88 -25.63 -20.28
N LYS A 301 -6.33 -25.13 -21.38
CA LYS A 301 -4.96 -24.62 -21.46
C LYS A 301 -4.92 -23.16 -21.04
N PHE A 302 -3.80 -22.75 -20.46
CA PHE A 302 -3.53 -21.38 -20.02
C PHE A 302 -2.19 -20.90 -20.56
N VAL A 303 -2.13 -19.62 -20.90
CA VAL A 303 -0.89 -18.84 -21.08
C VAL A 303 -1.03 -17.64 -20.17
N TRP A 304 0.02 -17.30 -19.42
CA TRP A 304 0.05 -16.01 -18.72
C TRP A 304 1.43 -15.39 -18.71
N LEU A 305 1.43 -14.08 -18.64
CA LEU A 305 2.61 -13.23 -18.60
C LEU A 305 2.61 -12.37 -17.34
N VAL A 306 3.80 -12.18 -16.78
CA VAL A 306 4.05 -11.20 -15.70
C VAL A 306 5.24 -10.34 -16.12
N PHE A 307 5.08 -9.02 -16.07
CA PHE A 307 6.17 -8.09 -16.33
C PHE A 307 6.92 -7.75 -15.04
N GLU A 308 8.18 -8.18 -14.98
CA GLU A 308 9.09 -7.87 -13.89
C GLU A 308 9.81 -6.55 -14.20
N GLU A 309 9.19 -5.42 -13.83
CA GLU A 309 9.63 -4.08 -14.22
C GLU A 309 11.07 -3.76 -13.77
N ALA A 310 11.43 -4.17 -12.55
CA ALA A 310 12.76 -3.93 -11.97
C ALA A 310 13.88 -4.61 -12.78
N ASP A 311 13.63 -5.84 -13.24
CA ASP A 311 14.58 -6.66 -13.98
C ASP A 311 14.38 -6.61 -15.50
N LYS A 312 13.34 -5.91 -15.97
CA LYS A 312 13.08 -5.58 -17.38
C LYS A 312 12.89 -6.81 -18.27
N PHE A 313 12.04 -7.74 -17.83
CA PHE A 313 11.67 -8.90 -18.63
C PHE A 313 10.22 -9.35 -18.40
N LEU A 314 9.66 -10.03 -19.40
CA LEU A 314 8.37 -10.71 -19.34
C LEU A 314 8.59 -12.18 -18.99
N MET A 315 8.00 -12.63 -17.90
CA MET A 315 7.92 -14.05 -17.56
C MET A 315 6.69 -14.65 -18.24
N CYS A 316 6.85 -15.72 -19.02
CA CYS A 316 5.72 -16.42 -19.67
C CYS A 316 5.62 -17.85 -19.17
N HIS A 317 4.40 -18.28 -18.87
CA HIS A 317 4.09 -19.62 -18.39
C HIS A 317 2.97 -20.26 -19.20
N LEU A 318 2.98 -21.59 -19.23
CA LEU A 318 1.95 -22.44 -19.81
C LEU A 318 1.35 -23.31 -18.71
N GLY A 319 0.03 -23.51 -18.72
CA GLY A 319 -0.64 -24.36 -17.74
C GLY A 319 -1.82 -25.16 -18.30
N LEU A 320 -2.20 -26.22 -17.60
CA LEU A 320 -3.30 -27.10 -17.95
C LEU A 320 -4.19 -27.41 -16.73
N GLN A 321 -5.49 -27.15 -16.86
CA GLN A 321 -6.54 -27.78 -16.05
C GLN A 321 -6.99 -29.06 -16.75
N HIS A 322 -6.38 -30.19 -16.38
CA HIS A 322 -6.69 -31.49 -16.99
C HIS A 322 -8.09 -32.03 -16.63
N ASN A 323 -8.86 -32.51 -17.61
CA ASN A 323 -10.25 -32.95 -17.45
C ASN A 323 -10.43 -34.10 -16.44
N GLN A 324 -9.55 -35.11 -16.47
CA GLN A 324 -9.62 -36.22 -15.52
C GLN A 324 -9.39 -35.78 -14.07
N LEU A 325 -8.51 -34.80 -13.84
CA LEU A 325 -8.25 -34.29 -12.50
C LEU A 325 -9.43 -33.43 -12.01
N LEU A 326 -10.02 -32.61 -12.89
CA LEU A 326 -11.26 -31.87 -12.61
C LEU A 326 -12.40 -32.83 -12.21
N GLN A 327 -12.56 -33.94 -12.93
CA GLN A 327 -13.54 -34.97 -12.59
C GLN A 327 -13.29 -35.57 -11.20
N TRP A 328 -12.05 -35.90 -10.86
CA TRP A 328 -11.70 -36.40 -9.52
C TRP A 328 -11.92 -35.37 -8.41
N GLN A 329 -11.73 -34.09 -8.73
CA GLN A 329 -12.03 -32.98 -7.83
C GLN A 329 -13.52 -32.62 -7.77
N GLN A 330 -14.36 -33.22 -8.62
CA GLN A 330 -15.79 -32.90 -8.78
C GLN A 330 -16.03 -31.41 -9.11
N ARG A 331 -15.21 -30.88 -10.01
CA ARG A 331 -15.23 -29.47 -10.40
C ARG A 331 -15.32 -29.31 -11.92
N ASN A 332 -15.86 -28.18 -12.34
CA ASN A 332 -15.74 -27.71 -13.72
C ASN A 332 -14.45 -26.88 -13.88
N SER A 333 -14.00 -26.71 -15.12
CA SER A 333 -12.92 -25.77 -15.42
C SER A 333 -13.33 -24.34 -15.06
N ASP A 334 -12.37 -23.55 -14.60
CA ASP A 334 -12.55 -22.13 -14.27
C ASP A 334 -11.39 -21.32 -14.86
N LEU A 335 -11.16 -20.09 -14.37
CA LEU A 335 -10.14 -19.17 -14.88
C LEU A 335 -9.04 -18.87 -13.85
N GLU A 336 -9.05 -19.56 -12.71
CA GLU A 336 -8.18 -19.26 -11.58
C GLU A 336 -6.87 -20.05 -11.67
N LEU A 337 -5.74 -19.32 -11.74
CA LEU A 337 -4.40 -19.93 -11.80
C LEU A 337 -4.09 -20.89 -10.62
N PRO A 338 -4.55 -20.64 -9.38
CA PRO A 338 -4.39 -21.58 -8.26
C PRO A 338 -5.06 -22.94 -8.46
N HIS A 339 -5.96 -23.07 -9.44
CA HIS A 339 -6.66 -24.32 -9.76
C HIS A 339 -6.05 -25.08 -10.95
N ILE A 340 -4.94 -24.62 -11.51
CA ILE A 340 -4.21 -25.34 -12.56
C ILE A 340 -3.63 -26.64 -12.00
N HIS A 341 -3.49 -27.67 -12.84
CA HIS A 341 -2.92 -28.96 -12.41
C HIS A 341 -1.45 -29.08 -12.75
N PHE A 342 -1.07 -28.69 -13.96
CA PHE A 342 0.30 -28.74 -14.45
C PHE A 342 0.66 -27.38 -15.04
N TYR A 343 1.84 -26.86 -14.75
CA TYR A 343 2.36 -25.70 -15.44
C TYR A 343 3.88 -25.68 -15.47
N GLN A 344 4.42 -24.92 -16.42
CA GLN A 344 5.84 -24.67 -16.53
C GLN A 344 6.11 -23.30 -17.14
N MET A 345 7.33 -22.78 -16.96
CA MET A 345 7.80 -21.64 -17.74
C MET A 345 7.90 -22.04 -19.21
N ALA A 346 7.35 -21.22 -20.10
CA ALA A 346 7.29 -21.52 -21.53
C ALA A 346 8.69 -21.75 -22.14
N ILE A 347 9.73 -21.09 -21.59
CA ILE A 347 11.12 -21.25 -22.04
C ILE A 347 11.61 -22.71 -21.93
N ALA A 348 11.17 -23.46 -20.93
CA ALA A 348 11.62 -24.84 -20.70
C ALA A 348 11.17 -25.78 -21.83
N SER A 349 10.14 -25.39 -22.58
CA SER A 349 9.61 -26.16 -23.71
C SER A 349 10.15 -25.68 -25.07
N LEU A 350 11.11 -24.75 -25.08
CA LEU A 350 11.75 -24.30 -26.31
C LEU A 350 12.98 -25.16 -26.65
N PRO A 351 13.39 -25.25 -27.93
CA PRO A 351 14.68 -25.82 -28.30
C PRO A 351 15.84 -25.07 -27.63
N GLU A 352 16.90 -25.80 -27.23
CA GLU A 352 18.09 -25.25 -26.54
C GLU A 352 18.66 -23.99 -27.21
N LYS A 353 18.79 -24.01 -28.55
CA LYS A 353 19.25 -22.86 -29.33
C LYS A 353 18.41 -21.58 -29.12
N ARG A 354 17.10 -21.72 -28.87
CA ARG A 354 16.24 -20.57 -28.54
C ARG A 354 16.39 -20.17 -27.07
N GLN A 355 16.48 -21.13 -26.14
CA GLN A 355 16.71 -20.85 -24.72
C GLN A 355 18.01 -20.05 -24.49
N GLU A 356 19.08 -20.38 -25.22
CA GLU A 356 20.38 -19.72 -25.10
C GLU A 356 20.49 -18.39 -25.86
N ASN A 357 19.41 -17.95 -26.54
CA ASN A 357 19.45 -16.76 -27.37
C ASN A 357 19.46 -15.47 -26.53
N LYS A 358 20.65 -15.06 -26.10
CA LYS A 358 20.90 -13.86 -25.28
C LYS A 358 20.39 -12.56 -25.92
N LYS A 359 20.01 -12.54 -27.20
CA LYS A 359 19.38 -11.37 -27.82
C LYS A 359 17.98 -11.11 -27.25
N PHE A 360 17.21 -12.17 -27.03
CA PHE A 360 15.81 -12.07 -26.62
C PHE A 360 15.56 -12.61 -25.22
N ILE A 361 16.35 -13.60 -24.77
CA ILE A 361 16.17 -14.25 -23.48
C ILE A 361 17.01 -13.59 -22.40
N HIS A 362 16.37 -13.30 -21.26
CA HIS A 362 16.96 -12.81 -20.03
C HIS A 362 17.59 -13.97 -19.25
N PRO A 363 18.72 -13.77 -18.53
CA PRO A 363 19.36 -14.85 -17.75
C PRO A 363 18.47 -15.57 -16.73
N TYR A 364 17.38 -14.94 -16.29
CA TYR A 364 16.39 -15.55 -15.39
C TYR A 364 15.29 -16.35 -16.10
N GLY A 365 15.39 -16.56 -17.41
CA GLY A 365 14.47 -17.41 -18.18
C GLY A 365 13.20 -16.72 -18.71
N GLY A 366 13.14 -15.39 -18.68
CA GLY A 366 12.08 -14.58 -19.30
C GLY A 366 12.53 -13.92 -20.61
N TRP A 367 11.59 -13.26 -21.30
CA TRP A 367 11.87 -12.49 -22.51
C TRP A 367 12.24 -11.06 -22.14
N LYS A 368 13.37 -10.57 -22.62
CA LYS A 368 13.82 -9.20 -22.38
C LYS A 368 12.74 -8.22 -22.84
N PHE A 369 12.42 -7.27 -21.97
CA PHE A 369 11.43 -6.23 -22.22
C PHE A 369 11.80 -4.99 -21.40
N ASP A 370 12.74 -4.20 -21.92
CA ASP A 370 13.17 -2.95 -21.29
C ASP A 370 12.46 -1.79 -21.97
N ILE A 371 11.35 -1.33 -21.38
CA ILE A 371 10.47 -0.27 -21.91
C ILE A 371 11.19 1.05 -22.24
N THR A 372 12.43 1.24 -21.75
CA THR A 372 13.29 2.38 -22.12
C THR A 372 13.95 2.25 -23.50
N LYS A 373 13.85 1.08 -24.14
CA LYS A 373 14.43 0.82 -25.47
C LYS A 373 13.52 1.36 -26.58
N PRO A 374 14.08 1.63 -27.78
CA PRO A 374 13.27 2.08 -28.91
C PRO A 374 12.16 1.08 -29.27
N LEU A 375 10.97 1.58 -29.62
CA LEU A 375 9.78 0.76 -29.93
C LEU A 375 10.07 -0.39 -30.89
N LYS A 376 10.82 -0.15 -31.98
CA LYS A 376 11.24 -1.18 -32.95
C LYS A 376 11.99 -2.36 -32.31
N THR A 377 12.77 -2.12 -31.26
CA THR A 377 13.47 -3.17 -30.52
C THR A 377 12.49 -4.00 -29.70
N LEU A 378 11.56 -3.33 -29.03
CA LEU A 378 10.52 -3.96 -28.23
C LEU A 378 9.55 -4.76 -29.10
N GLU A 379 9.15 -4.25 -30.27
CA GLU A 379 8.36 -4.98 -31.26
C GLU A 379 9.05 -6.27 -31.70
N ALA A 380 10.37 -6.24 -31.92
CA ALA A 380 11.13 -7.44 -32.26
C ALA A 380 11.18 -8.45 -31.11
N GLN A 381 11.22 -7.99 -29.86
CA GLN A 381 11.15 -8.84 -28.67
C GLN A 381 9.77 -9.51 -28.54
N ILE A 382 8.70 -8.74 -28.73
CA ILE A 382 7.33 -9.26 -28.67
C ILE A 382 7.02 -10.22 -29.82
N ASN A 383 7.48 -9.92 -31.05
CA ASN A 383 7.34 -10.86 -32.16
C ASN A 383 8.06 -12.19 -31.87
N ASN A 384 9.25 -12.15 -31.27
CA ASN A 384 9.95 -13.37 -30.87
C ASN A 384 9.20 -14.14 -29.77
N LEU A 385 8.66 -13.44 -28.77
CA LEU A 385 7.82 -14.05 -27.74
C LEU A 385 6.57 -14.73 -28.33
N ILE A 386 5.88 -14.09 -29.28
CA ILE A 386 4.73 -14.69 -29.97
C ILE A 386 5.11 -16.01 -30.66
N GLU A 387 6.23 -16.02 -31.39
CA GLU A 387 6.74 -17.25 -32.02
C GLU A 387 7.07 -18.32 -31.00
N ASP A 388 7.72 -17.94 -29.90
CA ASP A 388 8.15 -18.86 -28.86
C ASP A 388 6.95 -19.45 -28.11
N ILE A 389 5.91 -18.67 -27.83
CA ILE A 389 4.66 -19.18 -27.24
C ILE A 389 4.06 -20.27 -28.14
N ALA A 390 4.01 -20.06 -29.46
CA ALA A 390 3.47 -21.06 -30.38
C ALA A 390 4.30 -22.36 -30.39
N ILE A 391 5.63 -22.28 -30.28
CA ILE A 391 6.51 -23.45 -30.19
C ILE A 391 6.32 -24.17 -28.85
N ALA A 392 6.30 -23.40 -27.77
CA ALA A 392 6.16 -23.92 -26.41
C ALA A 392 4.79 -24.55 -26.18
N GLU A 393 3.70 -23.95 -26.71
CA GLU A 393 2.34 -24.50 -26.66
C GLU A 393 2.33 -25.93 -27.23
N ASN A 394 2.81 -26.10 -28.46
CA ASN A 394 2.83 -27.41 -29.10
C ASN A 394 3.71 -28.40 -28.31
N THR A 395 4.92 -28.00 -27.94
CA THR A 395 5.88 -28.89 -27.28
C THR A 395 5.41 -29.33 -25.90
N TYR A 396 4.94 -28.40 -25.06
CA TYR A 396 4.55 -28.68 -23.69
C TYR A 396 3.25 -29.48 -23.60
N PHE A 397 2.23 -29.09 -24.36
CA PHE A 397 0.95 -29.79 -24.30
C PHE A 397 1.03 -31.17 -24.95
N ASP A 398 1.77 -31.36 -26.05
CA ASP A 398 2.02 -32.69 -26.61
C ASP A 398 2.78 -33.60 -25.63
N PHE A 399 3.69 -33.03 -24.85
CA PHE A 399 4.38 -33.74 -23.78
C PHE A 399 3.41 -34.19 -22.69
N LEU A 400 2.54 -33.31 -22.20
CA LEU A 400 1.53 -33.65 -21.19
C LEU A 400 0.56 -34.73 -21.66
N GLU A 401 0.13 -34.69 -22.93
CA GLU A 401 -0.76 -35.70 -23.51
C GLU A 401 -0.10 -37.08 -23.61
N LYS A 402 1.22 -37.13 -23.84
CA LYS A 402 1.98 -38.38 -23.85
C LYS A 402 2.20 -38.92 -22.44
N GLU A 403 2.47 -38.03 -21.49
CA GLU A 403 2.87 -38.43 -20.14
C GLU A 403 1.68 -38.74 -19.21
N PHE A 404 0.56 -38.03 -19.33
CA PHE A 404 -0.59 -38.19 -18.44
C PHE A 404 -1.88 -38.51 -19.21
N PRO A 405 -2.71 -39.46 -18.75
CA PRO A 405 -2.58 -40.23 -17.50
C PRO A 405 -1.71 -41.49 -17.61
N ASN A 406 -1.69 -42.15 -18.78
CA ASN A 406 -1.30 -43.55 -18.87
C ASN A 406 0.18 -43.82 -18.56
N ALA A 407 1.10 -43.08 -19.19
CA ALA A 407 2.53 -43.30 -18.96
C ALA A 407 2.92 -42.99 -17.51
N PHE A 408 2.36 -41.94 -16.91
CA PHE A 408 2.56 -41.59 -15.51
C PHE A 408 2.15 -42.73 -14.58
N PHE A 409 0.91 -43.24 -14.69
CA PHE A 409 0.44 -44.30 -13.78
C PHE A 409 1.16 -45.64 -13.96
N ASN A 410 1.62 -45.97 -15.17
CA ASN A 410 2.39 -47.18 -15.46
C ASN A 410 3.73 -47.24 -14.72
N ARG A 411 4.29 -46.10 -14.29
CA ARG A 411 5.55 -46.05 -13.54
C ARG A 411 5.40 -46.49 -12.09
N GLY A 412 4.17 -46.48 -11.56
CA GLY A 412 3.87 -46.85 -10.18
C GLY A 412 4.23 -45.77 -9.14
N PRO A 413 3.52 -45.72 -8.00
CA PRO A 413 3.67 -44.64 -7.03
C PRO A 413 5.01 -44.70 -6.29
N GLU A 414 5.53 -45.90 -6.01
CA GLU A 414 6.78 -46.06 -5.27
C GLU A 414 7.98 -45.53 -6.05
N ASN A 415 8.06 -45.83 -7.34
CA ASN A 415 9.12 -45.33 -8.22
C ASN A 415 9.07 -43.80 -8.35
N LEU A 416 7.88 -43.23 -8.54
CA LEU A 416 7.72 -41.78 -8.65
C LEU A 416 8.06 -41.05 -7.34
N LEU A 417 7.69 -41.61 -6.19
CA LEU A 417 8.10 -41.07 -4.88
C LEU A 417 9.61 -41.18 -4.68
N TYR A 418 10.22 -42.30 -5.09
CA TYR A 418 11.67 -42.47 -5.04
C TYR A 418 12.38 -41.42 -5.90
N LEU A 419 11.92 -41.21 -7.14
CA LEU A 419 12.49 -40.22 -8.05
C LEU A 419 12.34 -38.80 -7.52
N MET A 420 11.23 -38.46 -6.85
CA MET A 420 11.06 -37.15 -6.21
C MET A 420 12.04 -36.92 -5.06
N GLU A 421 12.30 -37.95 -4.25
CA GLU A 421 13.15 -37.84 -3.06
C GLU A 421 14.65 -37.96 -3.40
N ASN A 422 15.02 -38.72 -4.45
CA ASN A 422 16.41 -39.10 -4.73
C ASN A 422 16.91 -38.73 -6.14
N GLY A 423 16.02 -38.37 -7.06
CA GLY A 423 16.35 -38.18 -8.48
C GLY A 423 16.71 -39.46 -9.23
N VAL A 424 17.00 -39.34 -10.53
CA VAL A 424 17.46 -40.45 -11.37
C VAL A 424 18.82 -40.93 -10.86
N ASP A 425 18.93 -42.24 -10.60
CA ASP A 425 20.16 -42.90 -10.12
C ASP A 425 20.77 -42.28 -8.85
N GLY A 426 19.98 -41.59 -8.02
CA GLY A 426 20.46 -40.92 -6.82
C GLY A 426 21.21 -39.59 -7.08
N SER A 427 21.19 -39.10 -8.31
CA SER A 427 21.86 -37.84 -8.71
C SER A 427 21.19 -36.58 -8.17
N GLY A 428 19.97 -36.69 -7.64
CA GLY A 428 19.12 -35.54 -7.33
C GLY A 428 18.48 -34.86 -8.55
N VAL A 429 18.78 -35.30 -9.77
CA VAL A 429 18.14 -34.80 -10.99
C VAL A 429 16.73 -35.39 -11.09
N ILE A 430 15.72 -34.52 -10.99
CA ILE A 430 14.31 -34.91 -11.12
C ILE A 430 13.96 -34.97 -12.61
N PRO A 431 13.40 -36.09 -13.11
CA PRO A 431 13.03 -36.19 -14.52
C PRO A 431 11.78 -35.38 -14.85
N ASP A 432 11.72 -34.81 -16.05
CA ASP A 432 10.61 -33.92 -16.48
C ASP A 432 9.24 -34.61 -16.48
N TYR A 433 9.18 -35.93 -16.65
CA TYR A 433 7.94 -36.71 -16.59
C TYR A 433 7.35 -36.84 -15.16
N LEU A 434 8.05 -36.33 -14.15
CA LEU A 434 7.52 -36.22 -12.79
C LEU A 434 6.66 -34.96 -12.68
N LEU A 435 5.38 -35.11 -13.02
CA LEU A 435 4.46 -33.97 -13.25
C LEU A 435 3.96 -33.25 -11.99
N PHE A 436 4.17 -33.82 -10.80
CA PHE A 436 3.62 -33.27 -9.55
C PHE A 436 4.74 -32.87 -8.59
N ASP A 437 4.65 -31.67 -8.03
CA ASP A 437 5.67 -31.11 -7.13
C ASP A 437 5.57 -31.58 -5.66
N SER A 438 4.75 -32.59 -5.38
CA SER A 438 4.49 -33.04 -4.00
C SER A 438 4.21 -34.53 -3.88
N PRO A 439 4.76 -35.20 -2.85
CA PRO A 439 4.44 -36.58 -2.54
C PRO A 439 2.94 -36.80 -2.34
N TYR A 440 2.24 -35.83 -1.75
CA TYR A 440 0.80 -35.94 -1.53
C TYR A 440 0.02 -35.84 -2.83
N ALA A 441 0.43 -34.98 -3.76
CA ALA A 441 -0.22 -34.85 -5.06
C ALA A 441 -0.09 -36.15 -5.88
N ILE A 442 1.10 -36.79 -5.87
CA ILE A 442 1.31 -38.12 -6.45
C ILE A 442 0.38 -39.14 -5.80
N LEU A 443 0.41 -39.26 -4.47
CA LEU A 443 -0.40 -40.25 -3.76
C LEU A 443 -1.89 -40.06 -4.00
N LEU A 444 -2.38 -38.81 -3.98
CA LEU A 444 -3.77 -38.48 -4.28
C LEU A 444 -4.14 -38.87 -5.71
N ALA A 445 -3.30 -38.55 -6.70
CA ALA A 445 -3.55 -38.98 -8.09
C ALA A 445 -3.68 -40.51 -8.19
N PHE A 446 -2.85 -41.28 -7.48
CA PHE A 446 -2.96 -42.74 -7.44
C PHE A 446 -4.20 -43.24 -6.68
N VAL A 447 -4.63 -42.58 -5.59
CA VAL A 447 -5.92 -42.90 -4.92
C VAL A 447 -7.06 -42.89 -5.93
N TYR A 448 -7.19 -41.81 -6.69
CA TYR A 448 -8.31 -41.65 -7.63
C TYR A 448 -8.14 -42.46 -8.90
N HIS A 449 -6.91 -42.69 -9.37
CA HIS A 449 -6.64 -43.64 -10.44
C HIS A 449 -7.09 -45.06 -10.06
N TYR A 450 -6.73 -45.55 -8.86
CA TYR A 450 -7.14 -46.88 -8.41
C TYR A 450 -8.65 -46.98 -8.17
N LYS A 451 -9.28 -45.95 -7.58
CA LYS A 451 -10.75 -45.90 -7.46
C LYS A 451 -11.45 -45.98 -8.82
N THR A 452 -10.98 -45.21 -9.80
CA THR A 452 -11.57 -45.19 -11.16
C THR A 452 -11.48 -46.56 -11.83
N ASN A 453 -10.47 -47.37 -11.48
CA ASN A 453 -10.26 -48.73 -11.98
C ASN A 453 -10.84 -49.83 -11.05
N GLY A 454 -11.58 -49.47 -10.00
CA GLY A 454 -12.19 -50.43 -9.07
C GLY A 454 -11.23 -51.14 -8.11
N ASP A 455 -10.01 -50.63 -7.92
CA ASP A 455 -9.01 -51.20 -7.00
C ASP A 455 -8.99 -50.46 -5.66
N ASP A 456 -10.08 -50.59 -4.90
CA ASP A 456 -10.26 -49.92 -3.61
C ASP A 456 -9.17 -50.26 -2.59
N LYS A 457 -8.63 -51.49 -2.66
CA LYS A 457 -7.55 -51.93 -1.78
C LYS A 457 -6.27 -51.13 -2.02
N LYS A 458 -5.89 -50.90 -3.28
CA LYS A 458 -4.73 -50.05 -3.59
C LYS A 458 -5.02 -48.58 -3.28
N ALA A 459 -6.24 -48.10 -3.49
CA ALA A 459 -6.62 -46.74 -3.08
C ALA A 459 -6.47 -46.53 -1.56
N ASP A 460 -6.98 -47.46 -0.75
CA ASP A 460 -6.85 -47.44 0.71
C ASP A 460 -5.38 -47.53 1.17
N ASN A 461 -4.53 -48.26 0.44
CA ASN A 461 -3.09 -48.27 0.71
C ASN A 461 -2.47 -46.88 0.55
N MET A 462 -2.82 -46.15 -0.50
CA MET A 462 -2.31 -44.80 -0.74
C MET A 462 -2.81 -43.82 0.34
N ILE A 463 -4.09 -43.91 0.76
CA ILE A 463 -4.63 -43.11 1.87
C ILE A 463 -3.89 -43.38 3.18
N ARG A 464 -3.55 -44.64 3.47
CA ARG A 464 -2.72 -44.99 4.64
C ARG A 464 -1.32 -44.37 4.54
N SER A 465 -0.71 -44.36 3.36
CA SER A 465 0.58 -43.70 3.13
C SER A 465 0.51 -42.18 3.35
N ILE A 466 -0.54 -41.52 2.85
CA ILE A 466 -0.79 -40.09 3.10
C ILE A 466 -0.93 -39.83 4.61
N SER A 467 -1.79 -40.61 5.28
CA SER A 467 -2.05 -40.48 6.72
C SER A 467 -0.79 -40.69 7.56
N LYS A 468 0.04 -41.68 7.20
CA LYS A 468 1.31 -41.96 7.88
C LYS A 468 2.29 -40.80 7.70
N LYS A 469 2.47 -40.29 6.48
CA LYS A 469 3.35 -39.14 6.20
C LYS A 469 2.88 -37.89 6.95
N LEU A 470 1.57 -37.61 6.97
CA LEU A 470 1.02 -36.45 7.68
C LEU A 470 1.18 -36.54 9.20
N LYS A 471 0.98 -37.73 9.80
CA LYS A 471 1.19 -37.96 11.24
C LYS A 471 2.66 -37.89 11.67
N ALA A 472 3.59 -38.20 10.78
CA ALA A 472 5.02 -38.14 11.06
C ALA A 472 5.58 -36.71 11.09
N LYS A 473 4.82 -35.72 10.60
CA LYS A 473 5.25 -34.31 10.59
C LYS A 473 5.03 -33.63 11.94
N THR A 474 6.05 -32.91 12.39
CA THR A 474 5.99 -32.05 13.59
C THR A 474 5.27 -30.72 13.33
N ARG A 475 5.39 -30.19 12.10
CA ARG A 475 4.71 -28.95 11.66
C ARG A 475 3.99 -29.18 10.35
N LYS A 476 2.74 -28.72 10.29
CA LYS A 476 1.88 -28.83 9.12
C LYS A 476 1.85 -27.52 8.33
N SER A 477 1.79 -27.63 7.01
CA SER A 477 1.64 -26.49 6.09
C SER A 477 0.18 -26.03 6.00
N ALA A 478 -0.06 -24.83 5.47
CA ALA A 478 -1.40 -24.31 5.22
C ALA A 478 -2.23 -25.25 4.33
N TYR A 479 -1.61 -25.84 3.31
CA TYR A 479 -2.27 -26.84 2.45
C TYR A 479 -2.71 -28.07 3.25
N GLU A 480 -1.84 -28.59 4.12
CA GLU A 480 -2.15 -29.79 4.90
C GLU A 480 -3.32 -29.55 5.85
N ILE A 481 -3.37 -28.38 6.48
CA ILE A 481 -4.45 -27.99 7.41
C ILE A 481 -5.76 -27.72 6.66
N LYS A 482 -5.69 -26.96 5.55
CA LYS A 482 -6.89 -26.49 4.84
C LYS A 482 -7.51 -27.55 3.93
N TYR A 483 -6.69 -28.42 3.33
CA TYR A 483 -7.15 -29.36 2.31
C TYR A 483 -6.95 -30.82 2.70
N LEU A 484 -5.75 -31.20 3.17
CA LEU A 484 -5.42 -32.62 3.36
C LEU A 484 -6.08 -33.24 4.61
N GLU A 485 -6.09 -32.55 5.75
CA GLU A 485 -6.75 -33.03 6.96
C GLU A 485 -8.28 -33.17 6.82
N PRO A 486 -9.00 -32.16 6.28
CA PRO A 486 -10.43 -32.30 6.05
C PRO A 486 -10.73 -33.42 5.06
N PHE A 487 -9.92 -33.56 4.01
CA PHE A 487 -10.03 -34.66 3.06
C PHE A 487 -9.92 -36.03 3.72
N LEU A 488 -8.92 -36.26 4.57
CA LEU A 488 -8.76 -37.56 5.25
C LEU A 488 -9.95 -37.88 6.15
N LYS A 489 -10.46 -36.88 6.90
CA LYS A 489 -11.66 -37.04 7.74
C LYS A 489 -12.92 -37.32 6.92
N ALA A 490 -13.06 -36.69 5.75
CA ALA A 490 -14.17 -36.92 4.85
C ALA A 490 -14.08 -38.31 4.21
N TYR A 491 -12.89 -38.72 3.78
CA TYR A 491 -12.64 -40.02 3.15
C TYR A 491 -12.97 -41.18 4.10
N GLU A 492 -12.66 -41.05 5.40
CA GLU A 492 -13.05 -42.06 6.40
C GLU A 492 -14.58 -42.23 6.54
N LYS A 493 -15.35 -41.17 6.29
CA LYS A 493 -16.81 -41.17 6.40
C LYS A 493 -17.52 -41.62 5.14
N ASP A 494 -17.06 -41.14 3.99
CA ASP A 494 -17.64 -41.43 2.68
C ASP A 494 -16.54 -41.61 1.62
N LYS A 495 -15.97 -42.81 1.60
CA LYS A 495 -14.91 -43.18 0.65
C LYS A 495 -15.33 -43.00 -0.79
N ALA A 496 -16.60 -43.26 -1.13
CA ALA A 496 -17.07 -43.27 -2.51
C ALA A 496 -17.12 -41.85 -3.08
N ASN A 497 -17.71 -40.90 -2.35
CA ASN A 497 -18.02 -39.57 -2.87
C ASN A 497 -17.05 -38.46 -2.45
N THR A 498 -16.04 -38.76 -1.64
CA THR A 498 -15.03 -37.73 -1.30
C THR A 498 -14.29 -37.27 -2.56
N ALA A 499 -14.18 -35.95 -2.74
CA ALA A 499 -13.50 -35.30 -3.87
C ALA A 499 -11.98 -35.15 -3.64
N MET A 500 -11.22 -35.13 -4.73
CA MET A 500 -9.77 -34.94 -4.66
C MET A 500 -9.46 -33.51 -4.21
N PRO A 501 -8.51 -33.30 -3.27
CA PRO A 501 -8.00 -31.97 -2.96
C PRO A 501 -7.37 -31.28 -4.19
N PRO A 502 -7.28 -29.94 -4.20
CA PRO A 502 -6.48 -29.22 -5.20
C PRO A 502 -5.04 -29.73 -5.25
N VAL A 503 -4.43 -29.69 -6.43
CA VAL A 503 -3.03 -30.11 -6.61
C VAL A 503 -2.12 -29.11 -5.89
N TYR A 504 -1.15 -29.61 -5.12
CA TYR A 504 -0.21 -28.76 -4.41
C TYR A 504 0.91 -28.30 -5.34
N HIS A 505 1.00 -26.99 -5.57
CA HIS A 505 2.07 -26.32 -6.33
C HIS A 505 2.21 -24.85 -5.89
N SER A 506 3.20 -24.12 -6.42
CA SER A 506 3.54 -22.78 -5.90
C SER A 506 2.46 -21.72 -6.09
N LEU A 507 1.69 -21.76 -7.20
CA LEU A 507 0.56 -20.84 -7.41
C LEU A 507 -0.54 -20.98 -6.34
N LEU A 508 -0.84 -22.21 -5.89
CA LEU A 508 -1.81 -22.44 -4.81
C LEU A 508 -1.27 -21.93 -3.46
N ILE A 509 0.04 -22.08 -3.22
CA ILE A 509 0.66 -21.61 -1.97
C ILE A 509 0.59 -20.08 -1.85
N LYS A 510 0.75 -19.36 -2.97
CA LYS A 510 0.67 -17.89 -2.99
C LYS A 510 -0.67 -17.37 -2.50
N GLU A 511 -1.78 -18.09 -2.69
CA GLU A 511 -3.08 -17.70 -2.13
C GLU A 511 -3.07 -17.64 -0.60
N PHE A 512 -2.35 -18.55 0.06
CA PHE A 512 -2.29 -18.56 1.53
C PHE A 512 -1.46 -17.41 2.10
N MET A 513 -0.65 -16.73 1.29
CA MET A 513 0.16 -15.58 1.72
C MET A 513 -0.56 -14.24 1.48
N LYS A 514 -1.65 -14.24 0.71
CA LYS A 514 -2.50 -13.06 0.47
C LYS A 514 -3.58 -12.90 1.56
N ALA A 515 -3.80 -13.92 2.39
CA ALA A 515 -4.76 -13.96 3.51
C ALA A 515 -4.03 -13.85 4.84
#